data_AF-A0A158AIT6-F1
#
_entry.id   AF-A0A158AIT6-F1
#
_cell.length_a   1.000
_cell.length_b   1.000
_cell.length_c   1.000
_cell.angle_alpha   90.00
_cell.angle_beta   90.00
_cell.angle_gamma   90.00
#
_symmetry.space_group_name_H-M   'P 1'
#
loop_
_entity.id
_entity.type
_entity.pdbx_description
1 polymer ?
#
loop_
_entity_poly.entity_id
_entity_poly.type
_entity_poly.pdbx_seq_one_letter_code
_entity_poly.pdbx_strand_id
1 'polypeptide(L)'
;MQIITATDLARQTRQILDAVARNGETVIIERNNLPVARLMPPAPVMTAAQALAGLPAVLTPQQGQAWLEESRVDFDEGVRDPWASPRP
;
A
#
# COMPACT_ATOMS: atom_id res chain seq x y z
N MET A 1 16.00 -0.17 -4.33
CA MET A 1 15.67 -1.59 -4.59
C MET A 1 16.96 -2.30 -4.95
N GLN A 2 17.29 -3.39 -4.25
CA GLN A 2 18.57 -4.10 -4.36
C GLN A 2 18.32 -5.55 -4.80
N ILE A 3 19.23 -6.12 -5.60
CA ILE A 3 19.22 -7.53 -6.00
C ILE A 3 20.41 -8.21 -5.33
N ILE A 4 20.18 -9.34 -4.67
CA ILE A 4 21.21 -10.15 -3.99
C ILE A 4 21.05 -11.62 -4.33
N THR A 5 22.11 -12.41 -4.16
CA THR A 5 21.99 -13.87 -4.29
C THR A 5 21.47 -14.50 -2.99
N ALA A 6 20.92 -15.72 -3.10
CA ALA A 6 20.54 -16.53 -1.94
C ALA A 6 21.74 -16.81 -1.01
N THR A 7 22.95 -16.88 -1.57
CA THR A 7 24.19 -17.04 -0.80
C THR A 7 24.53 -15.78 -0.01
N ASP A 8 24.35 -14.60 -0.59
CA ASP A 8 24.57 -13.32 0.12
C ASP A 8 23.57 -13.18 1.27
N LEU A 9 22.30 -13.52 1.01
CA LEU A 9 21.27 -13.57 2.05
C LEU A 9 21.68 -14.49 3.20
N ALA A 10 22.18 -15.68 2.92
CA ALA A 10 22.60 -16.63 3.96
C ALA A 10 23.81 -16.14 4.78
N ARG A 11 24.75 -15.42 4.15
CA ARG A 11 25.96 -14.91 4.83
C ARG A 11 25.69 -13.65 5.66
N GLN A 12 24.72 -12.83 5.25
CA GLN A 12 24.49 -11.49 5.83
C GLN A 12 23.03 -11.29 6.26
N THR A 13 22.33 -12.38 6.65
CA THR A 13 20.89 -12.38 6.89
C THR A 13 20.44 -11.26 7.82
N ARG A 14 21.11 -11.10 8.97
CA ARG A 14 20.76 -10.06 9.96
C ARG A 14 20.82 -8.67 9.35
N GLN A 15 21.90 -8.36 8.64
CA GLN A 15 22.15 -7.02 8.11
C GLN A 15 21.13 -6.66 7.03
N ILE A 16 20.79 -7.63 6.17
CA ILE A 16 19.76 -7.46 5.13
C ILE A 16 18.38 -7.28 5.75
N LEU A 17 18.01 -8.10 6.75
CA LEU A 17 16.73 -7.95 7.43
C LEU A 17 16.62 -6.63 8.20
N ASP A 18 17.70 -6.17 8.84
CA ASP A 18 17.75 -4.87 9.49
C ASP A 18 17.58 -3.71 8.48
N ALA A 19 18.24 -3.80 7.32
CA ALA A 19 18.09 -2.80 6.25
C ALA A 19 16.65 -2.75 5.70
N VAL A 20 16.04 -3.91 5.45
CA VAL A 20 14.63 -4.01 5.02
C VAL A 20 13.70 -3.42 6.08
N ALA A 21 13.88 -3.78 7.35
CA ALA A 21 12.98 -3.36 8.42
C ALA A 21 13.11 -1.88 8.81
N ARG A 22 14.32 -1.31 8.76
CA ARG A 22 14.60 0.06 9.27
C ARG A 22 14.65 1.11 8.17
N ASN A 23 15.22 0.77 7.02
CA ASN A 23 15.42 1.73 5.92
C ASN A 23 14.29 1.67 4.88
N GLY A 24 13.34 0.74 5.04
CA GLY A 24 12.26 0.53 4.07
C GLY A 24 12.73 -0.04 2.74
N GLU A 25 13.92 -0.66 2.71
CA GLU A 25 14.52 -1.15 1.48
C GLU A 25 13.81 -2.43 1.00
N THR A 26 13.52 -2.48 -0.30
CA THR A 26 13.05 -3.71 -0.96
C THR A 26 14.23 -4.45 -1.57
N VAL A 27 14.32 -5.75 -1.27
CA VAL A 27 15.41 -6.63 -1.72
C VAL A 27 14.84 -7.79 -2.53
N ILE A 28 15.39 -8.04 -3.72
CA ILE A 28 15.11 -9.21 -4.56
C ILE A 28 16.21 -10.24 -4.32
N ILE A 29 15.81 -11.49 -4.11
CA ILE A 29 16.72 -12.61 -3.89
C ILE A 29 16.73 -13.47 -5.14
N GLU A 30 17.92 -13.74 -5.67
CA GLU A 30 18.13 -14.59 -6.83
C GLU A 30 18.84 -15.90 -6.47
N ARG A 31 18.54 -16.96 -7.22
CA ARG A 31 19.29 -18.21 -7.23
C ARG A 31 19.55 -18.60 -8.67
N ASN A 32 20.82 -18.81 -9.02
CA ASN A 32 21.23 -19.08 -10.41
C ASN A 32 20.70 -18.03 -11.40
N ASN A 33 20.82 -16.74 -11.06
CA ASN A 33 20.35 -15.59 -11.86
C ASN A 33 18.83 -15.56 -12.12
N LEU A 34 18.06 -16.30 -11.32
CA LEU A 34 16.60 -16.29 -11.37
C LEU A 34 16.05 -15.71 -10.07
N PRO A 35 15.20 -14.67 -10.12
CA PRO A 35 14.51 -14.15 -8.95
C PRO A 35 13.62 -15.22 -8.32
N VAL A 36 13.85 -15.54 -7.05
CA VAL A 36 13.11 -16.57 -6.31
C VAL A 36 12.28 -16.00 -5.16
N ALA A 37 12.64 -14.82 -4.64
CA ALA A 37 11.91 -14.18 -3.56
C ALA A 37 12.09 -12.66 -3.54
N ARG A 38 11.18 -11.98 -2.83
CA ARG A 38 11.25 -10.55 -2.54
C ARG A 38 11.05 -10.34 -1.04
N LEU A 39 11.95 -9.59 -0.42
CA LEU A 39 11.80 -9.08 0.94
C LEU A 39 11.33 -7.63 0.87
N MET A 40 10.27 -7.32 1.61
CA MET A 40 9.69 -5.99 1.68
C MET A 40 9.57 -5.59 3.15
N PRO A 41 9.68 -4.29 3.48
CA PRO A 41 9.34 -3.82 4.81
C PRO A 41 7.89 -4.19 5.16
N PRO A 42 7.57 -4.42 6.44
CA PRO A 42 6.19 -4.53 6.85
C PRO A 42 5.43 -3.26 6.44
N ALA A 43 4.19 -3.43 5.98
CA ALA A 43 3.34 -2.28 5.67
C ALA A 43 3.30 -1.36 6.90
N PRO A 44 3.56 -0.05 6.75
CA PRO A 44 3.49 0.86 7.87
C PRO A 44 2.09 0.77 8.48
N VAL A 45 2.02 0.45 9.78
CA VAL A 45 0.76 0.44 10.50
C VAL A 45 0.37 1.90 10.72
N MET A 46 -0.63 2.35 9.98
CA MET A 46 -1.13 3.71 10.03
C MET A 46 -2.51 3.71 10.69
N THR A 47 -2.72 4.57 11.67
CA THR A 47 -4.04 4.82 12.22
C THR A 47 -4.89 5.58 11.20
N ALA A 48 -6.23 5.46 11.29
CA ALA A 48 -7.13 6.23 10.43
C ALA A 48 -6.85 7.74 10.51
N ALA A 49 -6.54 8.26 11.70
CA ALA A 49 -6.16 9.66 11.88
C ALA A 49 -4.88 10.04 11.13
N GLN A 50 -3.86 9.19 11.16
CA GLN A 50 -2.63 9.41 10.40
C GLN A 50 -2.90 9.35 8.89
N ALA A 51 -3.70 8.39 8.41
CA ALA A 51 -4.05 8.26 7.00
C ALA A 51 -4.78 9.49 6.45
N LEU A 52 -5.65 10.09 7.27
CA LEU A 52 -6.43 11.27 6.91
C LEU A 52 -5.69 12.59 7.14
N ALA A 53 -4.55 12.59 7.84
CA ALA A 53 -3.82 13.82 8.20
C ALA A 53 -3.31 14.62 6.99
N GLY A 54 -3.11 13.96 5.84
CA GLY A 54 -2.71 14.60 4.58
C GLY A 54 -3.88 15.12 3.74
N LEU A 55 -5.12 14.80 4.12
CA LEU A 55 -6.29 15.29 3.41
C LEU A 55 -6.67 16.69 3.92
N PRO A 56 -6.98 17.63 3.03
CA PRO A 56 -7.49 18.92 3.46
C PRO A 56 -8.81 18.70 4.20
N ALA A 57 -8.95 19.30 5.39
CA ALA A 57 -10.16 19.19 6.20
C ALA A 57 -11.39 19.85 5.55
N VAL A 58 -11.16 20.72 4.56
CA VAL A 58 -12.20 21.46 3.84
C VAL A 58 -11.84 21.48 2.36
N LEU A 59 -12.81 21.10 1.52
CA LEU A 59 -12.71 21.25 0.08
C LEU A 59 -12.74 22.73 -0.29
N THR A 60 -11.96 23.15 -1.29
CA THR A 60 -12.13 24.47 -1.87
C THR A 60 -13.51 24.59 -2.53
N PRO A 61 -14.06 25.80 -2.73
CA PRO A 61 -15.35 25.96 -3.42
C PRO A 61 -15.39 25.30 -4.80
N GLN A 62 -14.27 25.34 -5.55
CA GLN A 62 -14.16 24.69 -6.85
C GLN A 62 -14.17 23.16 -6.74
N GLN A 63 -13.43 22.59 -5.78
CA GLN A 63 -13.45 21.15 -5.51
C GLN A 63 -14.83 20.68 -5.05
N GLY A 64 -15.54 21.50 -4.25
CA GLY A 64 -16.90 21.21 -3.83
C GLY A 64 -17.90 21.19 -4.99
N GLN A 65 -17.78 22.14 -5.93
CA GLN A 65 -18.62 22.15 -7.13
C GLN A 65 -18.33 20.95 -8.04
N ALA A 66 -17.06 20.64 -8.30
CA ALA A 66 -16.67 19.47 -9.08
C ALA A 66 -17.20 18.17 -8.45
N TRP A 67 -17.06 18.03 -7.12
CA TRP A 67 -17.61 16.89 -6.39
C TRP A 67 -19.14 16.78 -6.53
N LEU A 68 -19.87 17.90 -6.46
CA LEU A 68 -21.32 17.93 -6.65
C LEU A 68 -21.73 17.55 -8.07
N GLU A 69 -20.97 17.96 -9.08
CA GLU A 69 -21.22 17.62 -10.48
C GLU A 69 -20.96 16.12 -10.74
N GLU A 70 -19.84 15.59 -10.26
CA GLU A 70 -19.47 14.17 -10.39
C GLU A 70 -20.41 13.25 -9.60
N SER A 71 -20.79 13.64 -8.37
CA SER A 71 -21.68 12.85 -7.52
C SER A 71 -23.11 12.79 -8.06
N ARG A 72 -23.48 13.58 -9.07
CA ARG A 72 -24.83 13.60 -9.65
C ARG A 72 -25.01 12.62 -10.82
N VAL A 73 -23.96 11.91 -11.21
CA VAL A 73 -24.00 10.93 -12.31
C VAL A 73 -24.36 9.54 -11.76
N ASP A 74 -25.43 8.95 -12.32
CA ASP A 74 -25.86 7.55 -12.21
C ASP A 74 -26.13 6.98 -10.80
N PHE A 75 -27.17 7.48 -10.13
CA PHE A 75 -27.85 6.71 -9.06
C PHE A 75 -28.99 5.82 -9.59
N ASP A 76 -29.15 5.70 -10.90
CA ASP A 76 -30.29 5.03 -11.52
C ASP A 76 -29.93 3.62 -12.01
N GLU A 77 -29.43 2.75 -11.12
CA GLU A 77 -29.68 1.30 -11.19
C GLU A 77 -29.20 0.61 -9.91
N GLY A 78 -30.15 0.20 -9.05
CA GLY A 78 -29.97 -0.83 -8.03
C GLY A 78 -28.68 -0.81 -7.20
N VAL A 79 -28.37 0.33 -6.56
CA VAL A 79 -27.20 0.45 -5.66
C VAL A 79 -27.27 -0.62 -4.58
N ARG A 80 -26.51 -1.71 -4.79
CA ARG A 80 -26.36 -2.81 -3.83
C ARG A 80 -25.65 -2.22 -2.61
N ASP A 81 -26.27 -2.37 -1.44
CA ASP A 81 -25.71 -1.89 -0.17
C ASP A 81 -24.26 -2.42 -0.01
N PRO A 82 -23.25 -1.54 -0.04
CA PRO A 82 -21.84 -1.94 0.01
C PRO A 82 -21.43 -2.47 1.39
N TRP A 83 -22.31 -2.32 2.40
CA TRP A 83 -22.11 -2.78 3.77
C TRP A 83 -23.01 -3.96 4.13
N ALA A 84 -23.86 -4.42 3.21
CA ALA A 84 -24.63 -5.63 3.41
C ALA A 84 -23.66 -6.82 3.45
N SER A 85 -23.30 -7.21 4.67
CA SER A 85 -22.55 -8.43 4.90
C SER A 85 -23.40 -9.61 4.41
N PRO A 86 -22.86 -10.53 3.59
CA PRO A 86 -23.59 -11.75 3.24
C PRO A 86 -23.88 -12.49 4.55
N ARG A 87 -25.17 -12.63 4.91
CA ARG A 87 -25.56 -13.52 6.01
C ARG A 87 -25.25 -14.97 5.62
N PRO A 88 -24.87 -15.81 6.60
CA PRO A 88 -24.52 -17.21 6.39
C PRO A 88 -25.67 -18.06 5.86
#